data_AF-A0A7C0Z599-F1
#
_entry.id   AF-A0A7C0Z599-F1
#
_cell.length_a   1.000
_cell.length_b   1.000
_cell.length_c   1.000
_cell.angle_alpha   90.00
_cell.angle_beta   90.00
_cell.angle_gamma   90.00
#
_symmetry.space_group_name_H-M   'P 1'
#
loop_
_entity.id
_entity.type
_entity.pdbx_description
1 polymer ?
#
loop_
_entity_poly.entity_id
_entity_poly.type
_entity_poly.pdbx_seq_one_letter_code
_entity_poly.pdbx_strand_id
1 'polypeptide(L)'
;MRMEDVEIRRVDSQGRLLLPQDWRREFLEGREVYIIKRRGYLKVLARRRVDLTALFDSVDLGVDAIGDWGEFEEHLYGATG
;
A
#
# COMPACT_ATOMS: atom_id res chain seq x y z
N MET A 1 19.43 -0.92 17.40
CA MET A 1 20.55 -0.78 16.43
C MET A 1 19.99 -1.12 15.07
N ARG A 2 19.87 -0.16 14.14
CA ARG A 2 19.48 -0.50 12.76
C ARG A 2 20.76 -1.02 12.09
N MET A 3 20.80 -2.30 11.75
CA MET A 3 21.81 -2.80 10.82
C MET A 3 21.41 -2.30 9.44
N GLU A 4 22.24 -1.44 8.86
CA GLU A 4 22.12 -1.09 7.45
C GLU A 4 22.96 -2.11 6.68
N ASP A 5 22.30 -3.04 5.98
CA ASP A 5 22.98 -3.95 5.07
C ASP A 5 23.24 -3.22 3.75
N VAL A 6 24.52 -3.15 3.37
CA VAL A 6 24.98 -2.50 2.14
C VAL A 6 25.63 -3.54 1.25
N GLU A 7 25.15 -3.65 0.00
CA GLU A 7 25.73 -4.53 -1.00
C GLU A 7 26.02 -3.76 -2.29
N ILE A 8 27.23 -3.92 -2.83
CA ILE A 8 27.62 -3.33 -4.11
C ILE A 8 27.26 -4.32 -5.22
N ARG A 9 26.37 -3.91 -6.12
CA ARG A 9 25.99 -4.70 -7.30
C ARG A 9 26.13 -3.91 -8.58
N ARG A 10 26.41 -4.62 -9.67
CA ARG A 10 26.41 -4.04 -11.02
C ARG A 10 24.98 -3.90 -11.50
N VAL A 11 24.70 -2.76 -12.14
CA VAL A 11 23.49 -2.56 -12.93
C VAL A 11 23.73 -3.18 -14.29
N ASP A 12 22.78 -3.98 -14.78
CA ASP A 12 22.91 -4.59 -16.10
C ASP A 12 22.72 -3.58 -17.25
N SER A 13 22.90 -4.03 -18.48
CA SER A 13 22.78 -3.18 -19.68
C SER A 13 21.38 -2.60 -19.89
N GLN A 14 20.36 -3.17 -19.23
CA GLN A 14 18.98 -2.72 -19.31
C GLN A 14 18.61 -1.80 -18.13
N GLY A 15 19.55 -1.49 -17.24
CA GLY A 15 19.30 -0.66 -16.06
C GLY A 15 18.69 -1.43 -14.88
N ARG A 16 18.66 -2.77 -14.91
CA ARG A 16 18.08 -3.58 -13.83
C ARG A 16 19.09 -3.84 -12.72
N LEU A 17 18.60 -3.90 -11.49
CA LEU A 17 19.39 -4.23 -10.30
C LEU A 17 18.82 -5.51 -9.68
N LEU A 18 19.65 -6.55 -9.58
CA LEU A 18 19.27 -7.81 -8.95
C LEU A 18 19.30 -7.65 -7.43
N LEU A 19 18.14 -7.70 -6.79
CA LEU A 19 18.06 -7.69 -5.33
C LEU A 19 18.51 -9.04 -4.74
N PRO A 20 19.27 -9.03 -3.63
CA PRO A 20 19.62 -10.24 -2.88
C PRO A 20 18.38 -11.05 -2.51
N GLN A 21 18.52 -12.37 -2.41
CA GLN A 21 17.38 -13.25 -2.12
C GLN A 21 16.72 -12.92 -0.78
N ASP A 22 17.53 -12.69 0.25
CA ASP A 22 17.03 -12.43 1.60
C ASP A 22 16.32 -11.08 1.68
N TRP A 23 16.88 -10.04 1.03
CA TRP A 23 16.21 -8.74 0.92
C TRP A 23 14.87 -8.83 0.20
N ARG A 24 14.76 -9.65 -0.85
CA ARG A 24 13.48 -9.86 -1.53
C ARG A 24 12.44 -10.50 -0.61
N ARG A 25 12.84 -11.45 0.24
CA ARG A 25 11.93 -12.13 1.18
C ARG A 25 11.48 -11.22 2.31
N GLU A 26 12.39 -10.40 2.83
CA GLU A 26 12.12 -9.52 3.97
C GLU A 26 11.40 -8.23 3.59
N PHE A 27 11.75 -7.64 2.44
CA PHE A 27 11.30 -6.29 2.09
C PHE A 27 10.13 -6.26 1.10
N LEU A 28 10.05 -7.21 0.16
CA LEU A 28 9.02 -7.17 -0.87
C LEU A 28 7.77 -7.92 -0.43
N GLU A 29 6.65 -7.19 -0.34
CA GLU A 29 5.32 -7.77 -0.13
C GLU A 29 4.64 -8.16 -1.47
N GLY A 30 5.28 -7.89 -2.60
CA GLY A 30 4.75 -8.14 -3.94
C GLY A 30 5.80 -7.98 -5.04
N ARG A 31 5.36 -7.75 -6.29
CA ARG A 31 6.24 -7.57 -7.46
C ARG A 31 6.48 -6.11 -7.85
N GLU A 32 5.95 -5.17 -7.07
CA GLU A 32 5.98 -3.74 -7.39
C GLU A 32 6.69 -2.93 -6.30
N VAL A 33 7.41 -1.90 -6.74
CA VAL A 33 8.11 -0.96 -5.87
C VAL A 33 7.89 0.47 -6.38
N TYR A 34 7.93 1.43 -5.47
CA TYR A 34 8.11 2.83 -5.83
C TYR A 34 9.60 3.13 -5.99
N ILE A 35 9.98 3.75 -7.11
CA ILE A 35 11.32 4.29 -7.33
C ILE A 35 11.22 5.81 -7.35
N ILE A 36 11.77 6.45 -6.32
CA ILE A 36 11.69 7.90 -6.14
C ILE A 36 13.05 8.50 -6.44
N LYS A 37 13.12 9.37 -7.46
CA LYS A 37 14.33 10.11 -7.81
C LYS A 37 14.54 11.27 -6.82
N ARG A 38 15.69 11.29 -6.16
CA ARG A 38 16.15 12.39 -5.31
C ARG A 38 17.49 12.91 -5.84
N ARG A 39 17.93 14.06 -5.35
CA ARG A 39 19.25 14.61 -5.70
C ARG A 39 20.31 13.68 -5.12
N GLY A 40 21.05 12.99 -5.99
CA GLY A 40 22.16 12.11 -5.61
C GLY A 40 21.82 10.65 -5.33
N TYR A 41 20.54 10.26 -5.25
CA TYR A 41 20.16 8.86 -5.01
C TYR A 41 18.75 8.52 -5.50
N LEU A 42 18.51 7.23 -5.70
CA LEU A 42 17.17 6.66 -5.87
C LEU A 42 16.73 6.03 -4.56
N LYS A 43 15.50 6.30 -4.13
CA LYS A 43 14.87 5.62 -3.00
C LYS A 43 13.91 4.57 -3.54
N VAL A 44 14.14 3.31 -3.19
CA VAL A 44 13.26 2.18 -3.54
C VAL A 44 12.42 1.81 -2.33
N LEU A 45 11.10 1.74 -2.50
CA LEU A 45 10.17 1.38 -1.43
C LEU A 45 9.24 0.28 -1.90
N ALA A 46 9.06 -0.76 -1.07
CA ALA A 46 8.06 -1.79 -1.35
C ALA A 46 6.67 -1.16 -1.43
N ARG A 47 5.92 -1.50 -2.49
CA ARG A 47 4.51 -1.11 -2.59
C ARG A 47 3.71 -2.07 -1.72
N ARG A 48 3.27 -1.60 -0.56
CA ARG A 48 2.31 -2.34 0.27
C ARG A 48 0.99 -2.41 -0.46
N ARG A 49 0.44 -3.62 -0.59
CA ARG A 49 -0.93 -3.78 -1.04
C ARG A 49 -1.82 -3.48 0.16
N VAL A 50 -2.40 -2.28 0.18
CA VAL A 50 -3.42 -1.96 1.17
C VAL A 50 -4.67 -2.71 0.76
N ASP A 51 -5.07 -3.70 1.56
CA ASP A 51 -6.35 -4.34 1.41
C ASP A 51 -7.43 -3.44 2.03
N LEU A 52 -8.19 -2.76 1.17
CA LEU A 52 -9.30 -1.90 1.61
C LEU A 52 -10.52 -2.73 2.03
N THR A 53 -10.57 -4.03 1.72
CA THR A 53 -11.70 -4.91 2.05
C THR A 53 -11.94 -4.90 3.56
N ALA A 54 -10.88 -4.99 4.36
CA ALA A 54 -10.96 -4.92 5.82
C ALA A 54 -11.52 -3.58 6.34
N LEU A 55 -11.38 -2.48 5.58
CA LEU A 55 -11.98 -1.20 5.96
C LEU A 55 -13.47 -1.17 5.64
N PHE A 56 -13.88 -1.71 4.49
CA PHE A 56 -15.30 -1.83 4.16
C PHE A 56 -16.04 -2.76 5.13
N ASP A 57 -15.42 -3.88 5.52
CA ASP A 57 -15.99 -4.80 6.52
C ASP A 57 -16.10 -4.17 7.92
N SER A 58 -15.27 -3.17 8.23
CA SER A 58 -15.30 -2.47 9.52
C SER A 58 -16.42 -1.43 9.63
N VAL A 59 -17.05 -1.07 8.51
CA VAL A 59 -18.10 -0.06 8.47
C VAL A 59 -19.45 -0.77 8.35
N ASP A 60 -20.11 -0.96 9.50
CA ASP A 60 -21.51 -1.40 9.54
C ASP A 60 -22.43 -0.18 9.50
N LEU A 61 -23.10 0.01 8.36
CA LEU A 61 -24.07 1.08 8.16
C LEU A 61 -25.50 0.66 8.57
N GLY A 62 -25.68 -0.57 9.07
CA GLY A 62 -26.97 -1.10 9.50
C GLY A 62 -27.97 -1.31 8.36
N VAL A 63 -27.51 -1.36 7.11
CA VAL A 63 -28.35 -1.53 5.91
C VAL A 63 -27.77 -2.58 4.96
N ASP A 64 -28.63 -3.47 4.45
CA ASP A 64 -28.22 -4.51 3.49
C ASP A 64 -28.04 -3.96 2.06
N ALA A 65 -28.76 -2.89 1.73
CA ALA A 65 -28.65 -2.18 0.45
C ALA A 65 -29.16 -0.75 0.57
N ILE A 66 -28.52 0.18 -0.15
CA ILE A 66 -29.00 1.56 -0.28
C ILE A 66 -29.80 1.65 -1.58
N GLY A 67 -31.13 1.70 -1.46
CA GLY A 67 -32.04 1.84 -2.59
C GLY A 67 -32.19 3.29 -3.04
N ASP A 68 -32.45 4.18 -2.09
CA ASP A 68 -32.52 5.64 -2.28
C ASP A 68 -31.52 6.34 -1.37
N TRP A 69 -30.74 7.26 -1.93
CA TRP A 69 -29.68 7.94 -1.19
C TRP A 69 -30.22 9.02 -0.22
N GLY A 70 -31.32 9.69 -0.59
CA GLY A 70 -31.94 10.73 0.24
C GLY A 70 -32.61 10.15 1.48
N GLU A 71 -33.35 9.04 1.32
CA GLU A 71 -33.97 8.32 2.46
C GLU A 71 -32.92 7.73 3.41
N PHE A 72 -31.79 7.28 2.86
CA PHE A 72 -30.65 6.78 3.63
C PHE A 72 -29.98 7.89 4.46
N GLU A 73 -29.72 9.07 3.86
CA GLU A 73 -29.16 10.22 4.58
C GLU A 73 -30.10 10.72 5.69
N GLU A 74 -31.41 10.75 5.44
CA GLU A 74 -32.41 11.13 6.44
C GLU A 74 -32.41 10.16 7.64
N HIS A 75 -32.29 8.86 7.42
CA HIS A 75 -32.16 7.88 8.51
C HIS A 75 -30.83 8.00 9.25
N LEU A 76 -29.72 8.17 8.53
CA LEU A 76 -28.38 8.18 9.11
C LEU A 76 -28.14 9.43 9.97
N TYR A 77 -28.61 10.60 9.52
CA TYR A 77 -28.38 11.88 10.20
C TYR A 77 -29.58 12.36 11.01
N GLY A 78 -30.81 11.98 10.64
CA GLY A 78 -32.04 12.37 11.35
C GLY A 78 -32.24 11.67 12.70
N ALA A 79 -31.60 10.52 12.93
CA ALA A 79 -31.68 9.78 14.21
C ALA A 79 -30.78 10.35 15.33
N THR A 80 -30.00 11.41 15.05
CA THR A 80 -29.14 12.08 16.04
C THR A 80 -29.71 13.41 16.58
N GLY A 81 -30.97 13.71 16.27
CA GLY A 81 -31.74 14.84 16.80
C GLY A 81 -32.59 14.50 18.01
#